data_AF-A0A645IDN4-F1
#
_entry.id   AF-A0A645IDN4-F1
#
_cell.length_a   1.000
_cell.length_b   1.000
_cell.length_c   1.000
_cell.angle_alpha   90.00
_cell.angle_beta   90.00
_cell.angle_gamma   90.00
#
_symmetry.space_group_name_H-M   'P 1'
#
loop_
_entity.id
_entity.type
_entity.pdbx_description
1 polymer ?
#
loop_
_entity_poly.entity_id
_entity_poly.type
_entity_poly.pdbx_seq_one_letter_code
_entity_poly.pdbx_strand_id
1 'polypeptide(L)'
;MCKTCGDCVLGRTAAICPITRCGKSLLNGACGGSRDGKCEVIPENDCAWIEIYKKLKEQGKEELLEEIQPLRGYKKVAYPRTINLRDQEKDGE
;
A
#
# COMPACT_ATOMS: atom_id res chain seq x y z
N MET A 1 -7.64 -12.51 4.46
CA MET A 1 -6.41 -12.15 3.73
C MET A 1 -6.78 -11.23 2.57
N CYS A 2 -6.04 -10.14 2.33
CA CYS A 2 -6.36 -9.16 1.28
C CYS A 2 -6.23 -9.80 -0.11
N LYS A 3 -7.33 -9.85 -0.89
CA LYS A 3 -7.36 -10.47 -2.22
C LYS A 3 -6.54 -9.71 -3.27
N THR A 4 -6.21 -8.45 -3.00
CA THR A 4 -5.47 -7.58 -3.93
C THR A 4 -3.96 -7.73 -3.79
N CYS A 5 -3.44 -7.64 -2.56
CA CYS A 5 -2.01 -7.49 -2.32
C CYS A 5 -1.31 -8.68 -1.64
N GLY A 6 -2.06 -9.66 -1.12
CA GLY A 6 -1.52 -10.80 -0.37
C GLY A 6 -1.06 -10.44 1.06
N ASP A 7 -0.39 -9.30 1.23
CA ASP A 7 0.10 -8.79 2.51
C ASP A 7 -0.74 -7.58 2.96
N CYS A 8 -1.71 -7.82 3.85
CA CYS A 8 -2.64 -6.80 4.33
C CYS A 8 -2.02 -5.94 5.44
N VAL A 9 -2.04 -4.61 5.29
CA VAL A 9 -1.52 -3.65 6.29
C VAL A 9 -2.58 -2.79 6.95
N LEU A 10 -3.87 -3.03 6.67
CA LEU A 10 -5.00 -2.26 7.18
C LEU A 10 -5.07 -2.15 8.71
N GLY A 11 -4.59 -3.16 9.43
CA GLY A 11 -4.55 -3.16 10.89
C GLY A 11 -3.61 -2.11 11.48
N ARG A 12 -2.60 -1.67 10.71
CA ARG A 12 -1.60 -0.69 11.13
C ARG A 12 -1.90 0.72 10.60
N THR A 13 -2.67 0.80 9.52
CA THR A 13 -2.95 2.04 8.80
C THR A 13 -4.40 2.52 8.98
N ALA A 14 -4.96 2.32 10.17
CA ALA A 14 -6.32 2.76 10.53
C ALA A 14 -7.41 2.40 9.48
N ALA A 15 -7.37 1.17 8.97
CA ALA A 15 -8.28 0.65 7.94
C ALA A 15 -8.22 1.37 6.57
N ILE A 16 -7.17 2.14 6.30
CA ILE A 16 -6.90 2.75 4.98
C ILE A 16 -5.74 2.00 4.33
N CYS A 17 -5.92 1.45 3.13
CA CYS A 17 -4.84 0.76 2.42
C CYS A 17 -3.92 1.79 1.75
N PRO A 18 -2.66 1.96 2.18
CA PRO A 18 -1.76 2.94 1.58
C PRO A 18 -1.34 2.56 0.16
N ILE A 19 -1.37 1.26 -0.17
CA ILE A 19 -1.07 0.76 -1.52
C ILE A 19 -2.12 1.22 -2.53
N THR A 20 -3.41 1.15 -2.19
CA THR A 20 -4.48 1.49 -3.15
C THR A 20 -4.88 2.97 -3.08
N ARG A 21 -4.69 3.62 -1.93
CA ARG A 21 -5.10 5.02 -1.72
C ARG A 21 -3.99 6.03 -2.00
N CYS A 22 -2.72 5.65 -1.90
CA CYS A 22 -1.62 6.53 -2.27
C CYS A 22 -1.36 6.44 -3.78
N GLY A 23 -1.30 7.58 -4.49
CA GLY A 23 -0.93 7.60 -5.90
C GLY A 23 0.47 7.02 -6.21
N LYS A 24 1.33 6.91 -5.19
CA LYS A 24 2.67 6.29 -5.28
C LYS A 24 2.74 4.89 -4.65
N SER A 25 1.63 4.36 -4.12
CA SER A 25 1.58 3.05 -3.48
C SER A 25 2.64 2.82 -2.38
N LEU A 26 3.02 3.87 -1.64
CA LEU A 26 4.07 3.78 -0.62
C LEU A 26 3.60 3.04 0.63
N LEU A 27 4.41 2.10 1.10
CA LEU A 27 4.12 1.27 2.27
C LEU A 27 4.58 1.88 3.59
N ASN A 28 5.74 2.55 3.58
CA ASN A 28 6.45 3.01 4.78
C ASN A 28 6.48 4.54 4.83
N GLY A 29 5.32 5.16 5.06
CA GLY A 29 5.19 6.60 5.29
C GLY A 29 4.89 7.45 4.05
N ALA A 30 4.66 8.74 4.31
CA ALA A 30 4.30 9.72 3.30
C ALA A 30 5.46 10.05 2.36
N CYS A 31 5.14 10.38 1.10
CA CYS A 31 6.12 10.79 0.08
C CYS A 31 6.68 12.22 0.27
N GLY A 32 6.19 12.98 1.24
CA GLY A 32 6.61 14.36 1.50
C GLY A 32 6.04 15.44 0.55
N GLY A 33 5.52 15.10 -0.63
CA GLY A 33 5.00 16.10 -1.57
C GLY A 33 3.52 16.44 -1.41
N SER A 34 2.83 15.97 -0.37
CA SER A 34 1.44 16.38 -0.13
C SER A 34 1.33 17.88 0.08
N ARG A 35 0.43 18.54 -0.65
CA ARG A 35 0.18 19.98 -0.57
C ARG A 35 -1.24 20.23 -0.06
N ASP A 36 -1.39 21.02 0.99
CA ASP A 36 -2.70 21.38 1.58
C ASP A 36 -3.59 20.16 1.90
N GLY A 37 -2.99 19.04 2.34
CA GLY A 37 -3.72 17.79 2.63
C GLY A 37 -3.95 16.88 1.42
N LYS A 38 -3.63 17.33 0.20
CA LYS A 38 -3.90 16.62 -1.06
C LYS A 38 -2.67 15.90 -1.61
N CYS A 39 -2.90 14.90 -2.45
CA CYS A 39 -1.84 14.15 -3.12
C CYS A 39 -1.18 15.00 -4.22
N GLU A 40 0.14 14.94 -4.34
CA GLU A 40 0.87 15.65 -5.40
C GLU A 40 0.57 15.11 -6.81
N VAL A 41 0.32 13.80 -6.91
CA VAL A 41 0.13 13.12 -8.19
C VAL A 41 -1.32 13.27 -8.66
N ILE A 42 -2.26 13.27 -7.72
CA ILE A 42 -3.70 13.28 -7.99
C ILE A 42 -4.34 14.36 -7.10
N PRO A 43 -4.41 15.61 -7.55
CA PRO A 43 -4.85 16.75 -6.73
C PRO A 43 -6.31 16.64 -6.22
N GLU A 44 -7.15 15.89 -6.92
CA GLU A 44 -8.53 15.60 -6.48
C GLU A 44 -8.56 14.76 -5.19
N ASN A 45 -7.55 13.92 -4.97
CA ASN A 45 -7.51 12.97 -3.86
C ASN A 45 -6.79 13.53 -2.63
N ASP A 46 -7.37 13.27 -1.45
CA ASP A 46 -6.71 13.51 -0.18
C ASP A 46 -5.51 12.55 -0.01
N CYS A 47 -4.46 13.05 0.62
CA CYS A 47 -3.27 12.26 0.88
C CYS A 47 -3.60 11.11 1.84
N ALA A 48 -3.44 9.87 1.37
CA ALA A 48 -3.72 8.68 2.16
C ALA A 48 -3.02 8.68 3.53
N TRP A 49 -1.76 9.12 3.59
CA TRP A 49 -0.99 9.15 4.83
C TRP A 49 -1.42 10.23 5.81
N ILE A 50 -1.93 11.36 5.32
CA ILE A 50 -2.51 12.40 6.18
C ILE A 50 -3.80 11.86 6.83
N GLU A 51 -4.64 11.18 6.06
CA GLU A 51 -5.86 10.55 6.58
C GLU A 51 -5.56 9.42 7.56
N ILE A 52 -4.55 8.58 7.28
CA ILE A 52 -4.06 7.55 8.21
C ILE A 52 -3.61 8.19 9.52
N TYR A 53 -2.77 9.24 9.45
CA TYR A 53 -2.27 9.94 10.64
C TYR A 53 -3.40 10.53 11.48
N LYS A 54 -4.36 11.23 10.86
CA LYS A 54 -5.52 11.80 11.58
C LYS A 54 -6.28 10.72 12.34
N LYS A 55 -6.61 9.60 11.66
CA LYS A 55 -7.34 8.49 12.28
C LYS A 55 -6.56 7.79 13.39
N LEU A 56 -5.25 7.60 13.21
CA LEU A 56 -4.40 6.99 14.24
C LEU A 56 -4.26 7.91 15.45
N LYS A 57 -4.17 9.23 15.23
CA LYS A 57 -4.16 10.25 16.29
C LYS A 57 -5.47 10.25 17.07
N GLU A 58 -6.62 10.16 16.38
CA GLU A 58 -7.93 10.02 17.03
C GLU A 58 -8.04 8.73 17.87
N GLN A 59 -7.32 7.67 17.49
CA GLN A 59 -7.27 6.40 18.22
C GLN A 59 -6.17 6.34 19.28
N GLY A 60 -5.29 7.34 19.37
CA GLY A 60 -4.12 7.33 20.24
C GLY A 60 -3.08 6.24 19.88
N LYS A 61 -3.03 5.82 18.61
CA LYS A 61 -2.15 4.74 18.11
C LYS A 61 -1.10 5.23 17.13
N GLU A 62 -0.57 6.43 17.37
CA GLU A 62 0.46 7.04 16.51
C GLU A 62 1.77 6.26 16.46
N GLU A 63 2.07 5.48 17.50
CA GLU A 63 3.20 4.55 17.59
C GLU A 63 3.27 3.55 16.41
N LEU A 64 2.12 3.20 15.81
CA LEU A 64 2.06 2.27 14.68
C LEU A 64 2.72 2.82 13.41
N LEU A 65 2.91 4.15 13.31
CA LEU A 65 3.59 4.78 12.19
C LEU A 65 5.12 4.68 12.29
N GLU A 66 5.66 4.43 13.47
CA GLU A 66 7.11 4.29 13.69
C GLU A 66 7.61 2.90 13.29
N GLU A 67 6.72 1.91 13.18
CA GLU A 67 7.07 0.54 12.81
C GLU A 67 7.32 0.40 11.30
N ILE A 68 8.58 0.21 10.93
CA ILE A 68 8.99 -0.06 9.55
C ILE A 68 8.44 -1.43 9.11
N GLN A 69 7.62 -1.43 8.06
CA GLN A 69 7.12 -2.68 7.49
C GLN A 69 8.20 -3.37 6.67
N PRO A 70 8.27 -4.71 6.71
CA PRO A 70 9.18 -5.46 5.86
C PRO A 70 8.89 -5.17 4.39
N LEU A 71 9.93 -5.27 3.56
CA LEU A 71 9.79 -5.13 2.12
C LEU A 71 8.73 -6.10 1.61
N ARG A 72 7.76 -5.54 0.88
CA ARG A 72 6.68 -6.32 0.30
C ARG A 72 7.25 -7.26 -0.77
N GLY A 73 7.02 -8.55 -0.59
CA GLY A 73 7.44 -9.58 -1.53
C GLY A 73 6.54 -9.62 -2.76
N TYR A 74 6.75 -8.73 -3.73
CA TYR A 74 5.98 -8.70 -4.99
C TYR A 74 6.03 -10.03 -5.77
N LYS A 75 7.05 -10.86 -5.56
CA LYS A 75 7.15 -12.22 -6.12
C LYS A 75 6.03 -13.16 -5.67
N LYS A 76 5.42 -12.93 -4.50
CA LYS A 76 4.36 -13.82 -3.95
C LYS A 76 3.03 -13.66 -4.68
N VAL A 77 2.86 -12.59 -5.45
CA VAL A 77 1.60 -12.24 -6.10
C VAL A 77 1.88 -11.91 -7.58
N ALA A 78 1.95 -12.94 -8.41
CA ALA A 78 2.08 -12.76 -9.86
C ALA A 78 0.79 -12.21 -10.46
N TYR A 79 0.90 -11.15 -11.26
CA TYR A 79 -0.12 -10.66 -12.19
C TYR A 79 0.40 -10.91 -13.62
N PRO A 80 -0.40 -11.47 -14.54
CA PRO A 80 -1.79 -11.91 -14.38
C PRO A 80 -1.90 -13.19 -13.53
N ARG A 81 -3.00 -13.31 -12.79
CA ARG A 81 -3.31 -14.50 -11.95
C ARG A 81 -3.71 -15.74 -12.77
N THR A 82 -3.83 -15.58 -14.08
CA THR A 82 -3.97 -16.65 -15.07
C THR A 82 -2.60 -16.99 -15.63
N ILE A 83 -2.09 -18.17 -15.29
CA ILE A 83 -0.99 -18.79 -16.04
C ILE A 83 -1.53 -19.04 -17.44
N ASN A 84 -0.93 -18.41 -18.45
CA ASN A 84 -1.16 -18.82 -19.82
C ASN A 84 -0.48 -20.20 -19.96
N LEU A 85 -1.26 -21.27 -20.04
CA LEU A 85 -0.73 -22.64 -20.14
C LEU A 85 0.16 -22.84 -21.38
N ARG A 86 0.15 -21.88 -22.33
CA ARG A 86 1.04 -21.82 -23.49
C ARG A 86 2.48 -21.41 -23.20
N ASP A 87 2.77 -20.77 -22.06
CA ASP A 87 4.12 -20.32 -21.70
C ASP A 87 4.87 -21.32 -20.79
N GLN A 88 4.23 -22.42 -20.37
CA GLN A 88 4.83 -23.44 -19.50
C GLN A 88 5.86 -24.35 -20.21
N GLU A 89 6.05 -24.22 -21.52
CA GLU A 89 6.99 -25.06 -22.30
C GLU A 89 8.43 -24.50 -22.38
N LYS A 90 8.75 -23.35 -21.75
CA LYS A 90 10.07 -22.71 -21.89
C LYS A 90 10.95 -22.63 -20.64
N ASP A 91 10.45 -22.98 -19.46
CA ASP A 91 11.25 -22.96 -18.21
C ASP A 91 11.67 -24.37 -17.77
N GLY A 92 12.07 -25.20 -18.75
CA GLY A 92 12.54 -26.56 -18.54
C GLY A 92 13.77 -26.87 -19.39
N GLU A 93 14.87 -26.18 -19.11
CA GLU A 93 16.24 -26.65 -19.41
C GLU A 93 17.13 -26.45 -18.18
#